data_AF-X8CQ13-F1
#
_entry.id   AF-X8CQ13-F1
#
_cell.length_a   1.000
_cell.length_b   1.000
_cell.length_c   1.000
_cell.angle_alpha   90.00
_cell.angle_beta   90.00
_cell.angle_gamma   90.00
#
_symmetry.space_group_name_H-M   'P 1'
#
loop_
_entity.id
_entity.type
_entity.pdbx_description
1 polymer ?
#
loop_
_entity_poly.entity_id
_entity_poly.type
_entity_poly.pdbx_seq_one_letter_code
_entity_poly.pdbx_strand_id
1 'polypeptide(L)'
;MRFVDAVLLAGGSAYGLAAADGVMRWLEEQERGVAMGGGVVPIVPAAVIFDLPVGGWQCRPTDEFGYLACAAAVQEGAAMGVGNVGAGVGARAGALKGGVGTASTALPSGVTVGALAVVNAAGEVADRATGLPWMADLAHEFGLSPPPPEQVGAFARLPSPSDPLEEPLNTVIAVVATDAALSPAACRRVAISAHDGLARSIRPAHTPVDGDAVFVLATGAVEVEPPSPSSKPVPAAFSPRRGWSPRSASRPPIAWRERCWAGCWPPNRSPGSRATATCCPAHSADEESARRAGSLDDAGNALEGQLWVRPLRGHPPPRRRSGPRRWWAPPRSSPSSCCSTSSSWSTR
;
A
#
# COMPACT_ATOMS: atom_id res chain seq x y z
N MET A 1 0.02 -1.05 20.84
CA MET A 1 -0.56 -0.16 19.80
C MET A 1 -1.91 -0.71 19.42
N ARG A 2 -2.97 0.11 19.35
CA ARG A 2 -4.32 -0.39 19.01
C ARG A 2 -4.94 0.23 17.77
N PHE A 3 -4.38 1.32 17.25
CA PHE A 3 -4.99 2.10 16.17
C PHE A 3 -3.91 2.65 15.24
N VAL A 4 -4.25 2.78 13.97
CA VAL A 4 -3.47 3.43 12.92
C VAL A 4 -4.42 4.34 12.14
N ASP A 5 -3.89 5.44 11.61
CA ASP A 5 -4.67 6.45 10.89
C ASP A 5 -4.59 6.29 9.36
N ALA A 6 -3.56 5.58 8.89
CA ALA A 6 -3.32 5.30 7.48
C ALA A 6 -2.56 3.97 7.33
N VAL A 7 -2.68 3.36 6.15
CA VAL A 7 -1.83 2.27 5.65
C VAL A 7 -1.34 2.70 4.27
N LEU A 8 -0.05 2.53 4.01
CA LEU A 8 0.56 2.87 2.73
C LEU A 8 0.73 1.60 1.88
N LEU A 9 0.21 1.64 0.65
CA LEU A 9 0.54 0.69 -0.41
C LEU A 9 1.25 1.46 -1.52
N ALA A 10 2.45 1.04 -1.93
CA ALA A 10 3.25 1.75 -2.93
C ALA A 10 3.95 0.81 -3.92
N GLY A 11 4.38 1.35 -5.06
CA GLY A 11 5.34 0.70 -5.96
C GLY A 11 6.78 0.99 -5.53
N GLY A 12 7.75 0.75 -6.41
CA GLY A 12 9.15 1.12 -6.22
C GLY A 12 9.96 0.17 -5.33
N SER A 13 9.42 -1.01 -4.99
CA SER A 13 10.04 -1.95 -4.04
C SER A 13 10.39 -1.24 -2.72
N ALA A 14 11.43 -1.70 -2.01
CA ALA A 14 11.86 -1.14 -0.73
C ALA A 14 12.09 0.38 -0.77
N TYR A 15 12.48 0.96 -1.92
CA TYR A 15 12.62 2.41 -2.06
C TYR A 15 11.28 3.16 -1.88
N GLY A 16 10.17 2.55 -2.30
CA GLY A 16 8.84 3.13 -2.17
C GLY A 16 8.39 3.35 -0.73
N LEU A 17 9.05 2.72 0.26
CA LEU A 17 8.83 3.00 1.68
C LEU A 17 9.16 4.45 2.06
N ALA A 18 9.95 5.16 1.24
CA ALA A 18 10.18 6.61 1.39
C ALA A 18 8.87 7.42 1.36
N ALA A 19 7.83 6.95 0.65
CA ALA A 19 6.52 7.60 0.66
C ALA A 19 5.86 7.61 2.03
N ALA A 20 6.24 6.72 2.96
CA ALA A 20 5.68 6.71 4.31
C ALA A 20 6.01 8.00 5.09
N ASP A 21 7.16 8.63 4.82
CA ASP A 21 7.56 9.88 5.47
C ASP A 21 6.57 11.01 5.15
N GLY A 22 6.15 11.12 3.89
CA GLY A 22 5.14 12.10 3.50
C GLY A 22 3.75 11.83 4.08
N VAL A 23 3.38 10.55 4.24
CA VAL A 23 2.15 10.17 4.96
C VAL A 23 2.23 10.59 6.42
N MET A 24 3.37 10.33 7.09
CA MET A 24 3.59 10.75 8.47
C MET A 24 3.53 12.28 8.61
N ARG A 25 4.21 13.01 7.74
CA ARG A 25 4.18 14.48 7.70
C ARG A 25 2.76 15.01 7.54
N TRP A 26 2.00 14.48 6.58
CA TRP A 26 0.61 14.87 6.38
C TRP A 26 -0.24 14.60 7.63
N LEU A 27 -0.12 13.42 8.23
CA LEU A 27 -0.87 13.05 9.44
C LEU A 27 -0.50 13.92 10.65
N GLU A 28 0.78 14.23 10.84
CA GLU A 28 1.25 15.12 11.91
C GLU A 28 0.66 16.53 11.77
N GLU A 29 0.66 17.08 10.55
CA GLU A 29 0.02 18.38 10.24
C GLU A 29 -1.49 18.36 10.52
N GLN A 30 -2.14 17.20 10.38
CA GLN A 30 -3.54 17.00 10.77
C GLN A 30 -3.71 16.64 12.26
N GLU A 31 -2.66 16.65 13.06
CA GLU A 31 -2.62 16.24 14.47
C GLU A 31 -3.14 14.79 14.68
N ARG A 32 -2.94 13.90 13.71
CA ARG A 32 -3.39 12.50 13.74
C ARG A 32 -2.24 11.56 14.06
N GLY A 33 -2.37 10.84 15.17
CA GLY A 33 -1.38 9.86 15.60
C GLY A 33 -1.49 9.57 17.09
N VAL A 34 -0.49 8.86 17.62
CA VAL A 34 -0.40 8.59 19.06
C VAL A 34 -0.07 9.90 19.78
N ALA A 35 -0.98 10.38 20.63
CA ALA A 35 -0.77 11.59 21.40
C ALA A 35 0.39 11.43 22.40
N MET A 36 1.32 12.38 22.38
CA MET A 36 2.47 12.48 23.27
C MET A 36 2.45 13.85 23.96
N GLY A 37 3.28 14.04 24.99
CA GLY A 37 3.28 15.27 25.80
C GLY A 37 3.62 16.58 25.05
N GLY A 38 4.01 16.52 23.77
CA GLY A 38 4.37 17.68 22.96
C GLY A 38 3.94 17.62 21.49
N GLY A 39 3.06 16.67 21.11
CA GLY A 39 2.64 16.47 19.73
C GLY A 39 2.01 15.11 19.50
N VAL A 40 1.93 14.68 18.25
CA VAL A 40 1.47 13.34 17.86
C VAL A 40 2.56 12.57 17.17
N VAL A 41 2.53 11.24 17.28
CA VAL A 41 3.41 10.34 16.53
C VAL A 41 2.54 9.47 15.62
N PRO A 42 2.45 9.77 14.32
CA PRO A 42 1.72 8.95 13.36
C PRO A 42 2.33 7.55 13.23
N ILE A 43 1.48 6.54 13.12
CA ILE A 43 1.89 5.15 12.88
C ILE A 43 1.35 4.73 11.53
N VAL A 44 2.26 4.45 10.59
CA VAL A 44 1.92 4.16 9.19
C VAL A 44 2.52 2.79 8.82
N PRO A 45 1.77 1.69 8.97
CA PRO A 45 2.13 0.44 8.34
C PRO A 45 2.21 0.63 6.82
N ALA A 46 3.22 0.04 6.20
CA ALA A 46 3.46 0.17 4.77
C ALA A 46 3.81 -1.18 4.15
N ALA A 47 3.39 -1.40 2.90
CA ALA A 47 3.86 -2.48 2.05
C ALA A 47 4.08 -1.96 0.63
N VAL A 48 4.95 -2.65 -0.10
CA VAL A 48 5.43 -2.22 -1.42
C VAL A 48 5.42 -3.38 -2.40
N ILE A 49 5.17 -3.09 -3.68
CA ILE A 49 5.36 -4.04 -4.78
C ILE A 49 6.67 -3.77 -5.53
N PHE A 50 7.23 -4.79 -6.17
CA PHE A 50 8.37 -4.65 -7.08
C PHE A 50 7.88 -4.39 -8.52
N ASP A 51 7.97 -3.13 -8.98
CA ASP A 51 7.52 -2.70 -10.30
C ASP A 51 8.58 -1.91 -11.10
N LEU A 52 9.83 -1.90 -10.61
CA LEU A 52 10.95 -1.17 -11.20
C LEU A 52 11.20 -1.49 -12.70
N PRO A 53 11.05 -2.75 -13.17
CA PRO A 53 11.22 -3.07 -14.59
C PRO A 53 10.16 -2.45 -15.52
N VAL A 54 9.03 -1.97 -14.98
CA VAL A 54 7.92 -1.43 -15.79
C VAL A 54 8.03 0.08 -15.95
N GLY A 55 8.27 0.82 -14.87
CA GLY A 55 8.35 2.29 -14.89
C GLY A 55 9.75 2.83 -15.18
N GLY A 56 10.79 2.13 -14.72
CA GLY A 56 12.19 2.58 -14.75
C GLY A 56 12.80 2.61 -13.35
N TRP A 57 14.06 2.21 -13.23
CA TRP A 57 14.70 1.98 -11.93
C TRP A 57 14.75 3.22 -11.03
N GLN A 58 14.82 4.41 -11.63
CA GLN A 58 14.86 5.69 -10.93
C GLN A 58 13.47 6.30 -10.68
N CYS A 59 12.43 5.78 -11.33
CA CYS A 59 11.06 6.28 -11.27
C CYS A 59 10.30 5.61 -10.11
N ARG A 60 10.47 6.15 -8.90
CA ARG A 60 10.01 5.53 -7.65
C ARG A 60 9.21 6.52 -6.80
N PRO A 61 8.24 6.08 -5.98
CA PRO A 61 7.54 6.96 -5.04
C PRO A 61 8.50 7.62 -4.06
N THR A 62 8.31 8.92 -3.82
CA THR A 62 9.00 9.73 -2.81
C THR A 62 8.04 10.11 -1.68
N ASP A 63 8.53 10.80 -0.66
CA ASP A 63 7.71 11.38 0.41
C ASP A 63 6.58 12.26 -0.16
N GLU A 64 6.87 13.06 -1.19
CA GLU A 64 5.87 13.92 -1.85
C GLU A 64 4.67 13.10 -2.37
N PHE A 65 4.91 11.92 -2.96
CA PHE A 65 3.84 11.03 -3.41
C PHE A 65 2.96 10.57 -2.25
N GLY A 66 3.56 10.24 -1.10
CA GLY A 66 2.81 9.84 0.10
C GLY A 66 1.95 10.97 0.65
N TYR A 67 2.51 12.18 0.72
CA TYR A 67 1.78 13.37 1.16
C TYR A 67 0.59 13.67 0.24
N LEU A 68 0.81 13.68 -1.08
CA LEU A 68 -0.22 13.94 -2.08
C LEU A 68 -1.30 12.85 -2.08
N ALA A 69 -0.93 11.58 -1.88
CA ALA A 69 -1.88 10.49 -1.76
C ALA A 69 -2.82 10.68 -0.55
N CYS A 70 -2.29 11.10 0.61
CA CYS A 70 -3.12 11.43 1.77
C CYS A 70 -4.04 12.62 1.51
N ALA A 71 -3.51 13.69 0.92
CA ALA A 71 -4.30 14.86 0.57
C ALA A 71 -5.45 14.50 -0.38
N ALA A 72 -5.19 13.65 -1.39
CA ALA A 72 -6.21 13.16 -2.31
C ALA A 72 -7.26 12.25 -1.62
N ALA A 73 -6.83 11.39 -0.69
CA ALA A 73 -7.71 10.43 -0.03
C ALA A 73 -8.82 11.07 0.83
N VAL A 74 -8.63 12.31 1.28
CA VAL A 74 -9.61 13.02 2.13
C VAL A 74 -10.40 14.10 1.39
N GLN A 75 -10.19 14.27 0.09
CA GLN A 75 -10.97 15.24 -0.69
C GLN A 75 -12.45 14.88 -0.70
N GLU A 76 -13.30 15.89 -0.63
CA GLU A 76 -14.74 15.68 -0.77
C GLU A 76 -15.06 15.09 -2.15
N GLY A 77 -15.81 13.99 -2.17
CA GLY A 77 -16.14 13.30 -3.41
C GLY A 77 -15.00 12.43 -3.98
N ALA A 78 -13.91 12.22 -3.23
CA ALA A 78 -12.87 11.28 -3.63
C ALA A 78 -13.48 9.91 -3.98
N ALA A 79 -13.20 9.45 -5.20
CA ALA A 79 -13.58 8.15 -5.70
C ALA A 79 -12.36 7.23 -5.69
N MET A 80 -12.56 5.95 -5.38
CA MET A 80 -11.48 4.97 -5.46
C MET A 80 -11.15 4.70 -6.92
N GLY A 81 -9.94 5.05 -7.34
CA GLY A 81 -9.44 4.68 -8.66
C GLY A 81 -9.16 3.18 -8.74
N VAL A 82 -9.40 2.59 -9.92
CA VAL A 82 -9.17 1.17 -10.23
C VAL A 82 -8.30 1.07 -11.48
N GLY A 83 -7.48 0.03 -11.58
CA GLY A 83 -6.54 -0.19 -12.68
C GLY A 83 -5.18 0.45 -12.44
N ASN A 84 -4.69 1.21 -13.42
CA ASN A 84 -3.33 1.75 -13.42
C ASN A 84 -3.23 3.09 -12.66
N VAL A 85 -3.55 3.07 -11.37
CA VAL A 85 -3.51 4.23 -10.49
C VAL A 85 -2.71 3.94 -9.22
N GLY A 86 -2.09 4.96 -8.63
CA GLY A 86 -1.28 4.82 -7.42
C GLY A 86 -0.26 3.68 -7.53
N ALA A 87 -0.23 2.79 -6.54
CA ALA A 87 0.64 1.62 -6.54
C ALA A 87 0.37 0.62 -7.68
N GLY A 88 -0.80 0.68 -8.35
CA GLY A 88 -1.12 -0.19 -9.47
C GLY A 88 -0.53 0.22 -10.82
N VAL A 89 0.11 1.39 -10.92
CA VAL A 89 0.67 1.92 -12.17
C VAL A 89 1.66 0.92 -12.78
N GLY A 90 2.64 0.47 -12.01
CA GLY A 90 3.66 -0.47 -12.46
C GLY A 90 3.30 -1.95 -12.29
N ALA A 91 2.17 -2.28 -11.65
CA ALA A 91 1.84 -3.65 -11.26
C ALA A 91 1.62 -4.61 -12.45
N ARG A 92 2.06 -5.87 -12.31
CA ARG A 92 1.87 -6.99 -13.26
C ARG A 92 1.31 -8.22 -12.58
N ALA A 93 0.40 -8.93 -13.22
CA ALA A 93 -0.22 -10.13 -12.66
C ALA A 93 -0.03 -11.30 -13.63
N GLY A 94 0.97 -12.13 -13.33
CA GLY A 94 1.47 -13.11 -14.30
C GLY A 94 1.87 -12.41 -15.59
N ALA A 95 1.45 -12.95 -16.73
CA ALA A 95 1.78 -12.35 -18.03
C ALA A 95 0.95 -11.07 -18.37
N LEU A 96 -0.01 -10.69 -17.52
CA LEU A 96 -0.95 -9.60 -17.79
C LEU A 96 -0.61 -8.33 -17.00
N LYS A 97 -1.18 -7.20 -17.44
CA LYS A 97 -1.13 -5.97 -16.66
C LYS A 97 -1.94 -6.16 -15.37
N GLY A 98 -1.30 -5.93 -14.24
CA GLY A 98 -1.94 -5.89 -12.93
C GLY A 98 -2.52 -4.51 -12.63
N GLY A 99 -2.82 -4.23 -11.36
CA GLY A 99 -3.30 -2.91 -10.97
C GLY A 99 -3.95 -2.87 -9.60
N VAL A 100 -4.61 -1.74 -9.31
CA VAL A 100 -5.49 -1.59 -8.15
C VAL A 100 -6.86 -2.19 -8.48
N GLY A 101 -7.34 -3.10 -7.63
CA GLY A 101 -8.69 -3.64 -7.66
C GLY A 101 -9.40 -3.41 -6.33
N THR A 102 -10.72 -3.37 -6.36
CA THR A 102 -11.51 -3.26 -5.13
C THR A 102 -12.89 -3.91 -5.26
N ALA A 103 -13.46 -4.34 -4.13
CA ALA A 103 -14.81 -4.88 -4.01
C ALA A 103 -15.36 -4.64 -2.60
N SER A 104 -16.67 -4.67 -2.43
CA SER A 104 -17.31 -4.67 -1.11
C SER A 104 -18.57 -5.53 -1.10
N THR A 105 -18.93 -6.02 0.08
CA THR A 105 -20.22 -6.68 0.30
C THR A 105 -20.80 -6.26 1.65
N ALA A 106 -22.13 -6.12 1.68
CA ALA A 106 -22.89 -5.91 2.91
C ALA A 106 -23.40 -7.27 3.41
N LEU A 107 -23.17 -7.55 4.68
CA LEU A 107 -23.65 -8.76 5.33
C LEU A 107 -25.10 -8.55 5.82
N PRO A 108 -25.90 -9.62 5.97
CA PRO A 108 -27.24 -9.53 6.55
C PRO A 108 -27.29 -8.89 7.95
N SER A 109 -26.15 -8.87 8.67
CA SER A 109 -26.01 -8.20 9.97
C SER A 109 -25.91 -6.67 9.88
N GLY A 110 -25.90 -6.09 8.68
CA GLY A 110 -25.64 -4.66 8.46
C GLY A 110 -24.16 -4.28 8.47
N VAL A 111 -23.26 -5.23 8.72
CA VAL A 111 -21.80 -5.03 8.61
C VAL A 111 -21.41 -4.93 7.14
N THR A 112 -20.55 -3.98 6.80
CA THR A 112 -19.91 -3.91 5.49
C THR A 112 -18.46 -4.40 5.56
N VAL A 113 -18.04 -5.18 4.57
CA VAL A 113 -16.65 -5.57 4.36
C VAL A 113 -16.23 -5.11 2.96
N GLY A 114 -15.16 -4.32 2.89
CA GLY A 114 -14.50 -3.89 1.66
C GLY A 114 -13.09 -4.44 1.56
N ALA A 115 -12.61 -4.65 0.34
CA ALA A 115 -11.25 -5.05 0.06
C ALA A 115 -10.66 -4.17 -1.05
N LEU A 116 -9.40 -3.77 -0.90
CA LEU A 116 -8.58 -3.14 -1.93
C LEU A 116 -7.30 -3.94 -2.07
N ALA A 117 -6.88 -4.21 -3.31
CA ALA A 117 -5.65 -4.95 -3.59
C ALA A 117 -4.85 -4.28 -4.70
N VAL A 118 -3.54 -4.27 -4.55
CA VAL A 118 -2.57 -3.97 -5.62
C VAL A 118 -2.03 -5.32 -6.08
N VAL A 119 -2.43 -5.74 -7.27
CA VAL A 119 -2.13 -7.08 -7.80
C VAL A 119 -0.85 -7.02 -8.63
N ASN A 120 0.29 -7.32 -8.01
CA ASN A 120 1.58 -7.51 -8.66
C ASN A 120 2.08 -8.96 -8.52
N ALA A 121 1.27 -9.95 -8.86
CA ALA A 121 1.52 -11.36 -8.57
C ALA A 121 2.46 -12.04 -9.58
N ALA A 122 3.29 -12.99 -9.11
CA ALA A 122 4.02 -13.92 -9.98
C ALA A 122 3.05 -14.88 -10.69
N GLY A 123 2.03 -15.32 -9.94
CA GLY A 123 1.00 -16.22 -10.44
C GLY A 123 0.04 -15.56 -11.41
N GLU A 124 -0.63 -16.42 -12.17
CA GLU A 124 -1.66 -16.01 -13.11
C GLU A 124 -2.97 -15.69 -12.39
N VAL A 125 -3.66 -14.67 -12.86
CA VAL A 125 -5.02 -14.30 -12.39
C VAL A 125 -6.13 -14.89 -13.26
N ALA A 126 -5.77 -15.47 -14.41
CA ALA A 126 -6.68 -16.12 -15.32
C ALA A 126 -6.17 -17.51 -15.71
N ASP A 127 -7.09 -18.44 -15.90
CA ASP A 127 -6.80 -19.76 -16.43
C ASP A 127 -6.39 -19.65 -17.91
N ARG A 128 -5.16 -20.06 -18.21
CA ARG A 128 -4.60 -20.06 -19.57
C ARG A 128 -5.38 -20.95 -20.54
N ALA A 129 -6.12 -21.95 -20.06
CA ALA A 129 -6.91 -22.84 -20.89
C ALA A 129 -8.25 -22.20 -21.36
N THR A 130 -8.82 -21.31 -20.55
CA THR A 130 -10.15 -20.73 -20.80
C THR A 130 -10.12 -19.23 -21.07
N GLY A 131 -9.04 -18.54 -20.68
CA GLY A 131 -8.93 -17.08 -20.70
C GLY A 131 -9.80 -16.39 -19.65
N LEU A 132 -10.42 -17.13 -18.73
CA LEU A 132 -11.28 -16.60 -17.67
C LEU A 132 -10.55 -16.56 -16.31
N PRO A 133 -10.94 -15.67 -15.39
CA PRO A 133 -10.43 -15.68 -14.02
C PRO A 133 -10.64 -17.03 -13.32
N TRP A 134 -9.72 -17.41 -12.41
CA TRP A 134 -9.79 -18.69 -11.68
C TRP A 134 -11.09 -18.90 -10.90
N MET A 135 -11.69 -17.82 -10.40
CA MET A 135 -12.98 -17.86 -9.70
C MET A 135 -14.14 -17.86 -10.70
N ALA A 136 -14.47 -19.03 -11.22
CA ALA A 136 -15.53 -19.22 -12.22
C ALA A 136 -16.90 -18.65 -11.80
N ASP A 137 -17.27 -18.78 -10.53
CA ASP A 137 -18.53 -18.23 -10.00
C ASP A 137 -18.58 -16.69 -10.12
N LEU A 138 -17.45 -16.02 -9.85
CA LEU A 138 -17.33 -14.57 -10.03
C LEU A 138 -17.30 -14.19 -11.50
N ALA A 139 -16.69 -15.00 -12.37
CA ALA A 139 -16.73 -14.77 -13.81
C ALA A 139 -18.18 -14.72 -14.32
N HIS A 140 -19.05 -15.60 -13.82
CA HIS A 140 -20.48 -15.56 -14.12
C HIS A 140 -21.18 -14.34 -13.51
N GLU A 141 -20.90 -14.00 -12.24
CA GLU A 141 -21.46 -12.79 -11.59
C GLU A 141 -21.14 -11.50 -12.37
N PHE A 142 -19.92 -11.39 -12.90
CA PHE A 142 -19.49 -10.26 -13.72
C PHE A 142 -19.90 -10.38 -15.20
N GLY A 143 -20.63 -11.42 -15.60
CA GLY A 143 -21.05 -11.63 -16.98
C GLY A 143 -19.89 -11.82 -17.95
N LEU A 144 -18.74 -12.31 -17.48
CA LEU A 144 -17.57 -12.57 -18.30
C LEU A 144 -17.83 -13.80 -19.18
N SER A 145 -17.50 -13.66 -20.47
CA SER A 145 -17.53 -14.76 -21.43
C SER A 145 -16.09 -15.12 -21.83
N PRO A 146 -15.81 -16.40 -22.15
CA PRO A 146 -14.51 -16.79 -22.66
C PRO A 146 -14.10 -15.91 -23.85
N PRO A 147 -12.85 -15.44 -23.91
CA PRO A 147 -12.33 -14.75 -25.09
C PRO A 147 -12.36 -15.66 -26.33
N PRO A 148 -12.25 -15.10 -27.54
CA PRO A 148 -12.08 -15.87 -28.77
C PRO A 148 -10.93 -16.88 -28.67
N PRO A 149 -11.04 -18.08 -29.28
CA PRO A 149 -10.00 -19.11 -29.20
C PRO A 149 -8.61 -18.65 -29.61
N GLU A 150 -8.49 -17.73 -30.58
CA GLU A 150 -7.19 -17.19 -30.97
C GLU A 150 -6.52 -16.37 -29.85
N GLN A 151 -7.31 -15.65 -29.05
CA GLN A 151 -6.82 -14.86 -27.92
C GLN A 151 -6.43 -15.74 -26.75
N VAL A 152 -7.23 -16.78 -26.46
CA VAL A 152 -6.87 -17.80 -25.46
C VAL A 152 -5.57 -18.50 -25.86
N GLY A 153 -5.44 -18.89 -27.12
CA GLY A 153 -4.22 -19.47 -27.64
C GLY A 153 -3.02 -18.52 -27.57
N ALA A 154 -3.22 -17.22 -27.82
CA ALA A 154 -2.16 -16.22 -27.67
C ALA A 154 -1.72 -16.05 -26.21
N PHE A 155 -2.68 -15.96 -25.28
CA PHE A 155 -2.41 -15.89 -23.84
C PHE A 155 -1.66 -17.12 -23.35
N ALA A 156 -2.09 -18.32 -23.75
CA ALA A 156 -1.45 -19.57 -23.38
C ALA A 156 0.03 -19.67 -23.80
N ARG A 157 0.43 -18.96 -24.88
CA ARG A 157 1.80 -18.92 -25.40
C ARG A 157 2.68 -17.84 -24.78
N LEU A 158 2.12 -16.89 -24.00
CA LEU A 158 2.94 -15.90 -23.32
C LEU A 158 3.89 -16.58 -22.33
N PRO A 159 5.12 -16.06 -22.12
CA PRO A 159 5.98 -16.56 -21.06
C PRO A 159 5.24 -16.55 -19.73
N SER A 160 5.40 -17.60 -18.93
CA SER A 160 4.90 -17.60 -17.54
C SER A 160 6.00 -17.00 -16.67
N PRO A 161 5.75 -15.89 -15.95
CA PRO A 161 6.75 -15.31 -15.03
C PRO A 161 7.04 -16.19 -13.82
N SER A 162 6.32 -17.32 -13.68
CA SER A 162 6.49 -18.28 -12.61
C SER A 162 7.79 -19.10 -12.69
N ASP A 163 8.71 -18.81 -13.61
CA ASP A 163 10.07 -19.34 -13.54
C ASP A 163 10.85 -18.52 -12.49
N PRO A 164 11.14 -19.08 -11.29
CA PRO A 164 11.79 -18.36 -10.21
C PRO A 164 13.19 -17.84 -10.57
N LEU A 165 13.77 -18.33 -11.67
CA LEU A 165 15.09 -17.97 -12.15
C LEU A 165 15.10 -16.67 -12.99
N GLU A 166 13.96 -16.19 -13.50
CA GLU A 166 13.92 -15.05 -14.43
C GLU A 166 13.38 -13.73 -13.82
N GLU A 167 12.40 -13.77 -12.91
CA GLU A 167 11.87 -12.55 -12.23
C GLU A 167 11.61 -12.78 -10.72
N PRO A 168 12.58 -12.48 -9.84
CA PRO A 168 12.61 -13.03 -8.48
C PRO A 168 11.76 -12.31 -7.42
N LEU A 169 10.99 -11.27 -7.76
CA LEU A 169 10.25 -10.47 -6.77
C LEU A 169 8.88 -10.04 -7.30
N ASN A 170 7.83 -10.64 -6.77
CA ASN A 170 6.43 -10.27 -7.01
C ASN A 170 5.72 -10.10 -5.66
N THR A 171 4.56 -9.46 -5.61
CA THR A 171 3.89 -9.09 -4.35
C THR A 171 2.42 -8.70 -4.58
N VAL A 172 1.49 -9.33 -3.90
CA VAL A 172 0.12 -8.81 -3.76
C VAL A 172 -0.04 -8.17 -2.39
N ILE A 173 -0.31 -6.87 -2.37
CA ILE A 173 -0.54 -6.11 -1.14
C ILE A 173 -1.99 -5.63 -1.10
N ALA A 174 -2.66 -5.89 0.01
CA ALA A 174 -4.08 -5.61 0.14
C ALA A 174 -4.47 -5.01 1.50
N VAL A 175 -5.59 -4.32 1.51
CA VAL A 175 -6.29 -3.84 2.69
C VAL A 175 -7.70 -4.39 2.68
N VAL A 176 -8.10 -5.06 3.75
CA VAL A 176 -9.51 -5.38 4.03
C VAL A 176 -9.99 -4.42 5.12
N ALA A 177 -11.09 -3.72 4.87
CA ALA A 177 -11.70 -2.79 5.81
C ALA A 177 -13.11 -3.24 6.17
N THR A 178 -13.50 -3.08 7.41
CA THR A 178 -14.87 -3.35 7.87
C THR A 178 -15.33 -2.34 8.91
N ASP A 179 -16.64 -2.12 8.98
CA ASP A 179 -17.26 -1.32 10.02
C ASP A 179 -17.52 -2.11 11.32
N ALA A 180 -17.36 -3.43 11.30
CA ALA A 180 -17.53 -4.28 12.48
C ALA A 180 -16.56 -3.92 13.62
N ALA A 181 -17.05 -3.97 14.86
CA ALA A 181 -16.26 -3.83 16.08
C ALA A 181 -15.42 -5.08 16.34
N LEU A 182 -14.23 -5.13 15.73
CA LEU A 182 -13.29 -6.24 15.86
C LEU A 182 -12.12 -5.92 16.81
N SER A 183 -11.71 -6.91 17.59
CA SER A 183 -10.45 -6.85 18.33
C SER A 183 -9.24 -7.00 17.39
N PRO A 184 -8.02 -6.59 17.77
CA PRO A 184 -6.82 -6.84 16.97
C PRO A 184 -6.60 -8.33 16.63
N ALA A 185 -6.97 -9.23 17.54
CA ALA A 185 -6.88 -10.67 17.29
C ALA A 185 -7.94 -11.15 16.28
N ALA A 186 -9.14 -10.56 16.30
CA ALA A 186 -10.17 -10.81 15.29
C ALA A 186 -9.74 -10.25 13.92
N CYS A 187 -9.19 -9.03 13.85
CA CYS A 187 -8.61 -8.50 12.61
C CYS A 187 -7.52 -9.40 12.05
N ARG A 188 -6.63 -9.93 12.91
CA ARG A 188 -5.62 -10.91 12.48
C ARG A 188 -6.26 -12.19 11.90
N ARG A 189 -7.36 -12.68 12.48
CA ARG A 189 -8.07 -13.84 11.94
C ARG A 189 -8.65 -13.54 10.56
N VAL A 190 -9.25 -12.36 10.37
CA VAL A 190 -9.74 -11.91 9.06
C VAL A 190 -8.59 -11.81 8.05
N ALA A 191 -7.43 -11.30 8.48
CA ALA A 191 -6.24 -11.20 7.62
C ALA A 191 -5.84 -12.58 7.09
N ILE A 192 -5.76 -13.58 7.97
CA ILE A 192 -5.46 -14.96 7.59
C ILE A 192 -6.48 -15.47 6.55
N SER A 193 -7.78 -15.28 6.79
CA SER A 193 -8.82 -15.71 5.85
C SER A 193 -8.80 -14.93 4.52
N ALA A 194 -8.31 -13.70 4.50
CA ALA A 194 -8.16 -12.92 3.28
C ALA A 194 -7.06 -13.48 2.35
N HIS A 195 -6.00 -14.07 2.91
CA HIS A 195 -4.98 -14.78 2.11
C HIS A 195 -5.56 -16.00 1.37
N ASP A 196 -6.62 -16.65 1.89
CA ASP A 196 -7.34 -17.69 1.15
C ASP A 196 -8.06 -17.12 -0.08
N GLY A 197 -8.52 -15.88 -0.02
CA GLY A 197 -9.10 -15.16 -1.15
C GLY A 197 -8.07 -14.91 -2.26
N LEU A 198 -6.84 -14.54 -1.88
CA LEU A 198 -5.71 -14.42 -2.80
C LEU A 198 -5.42 -15.78 -3.47
N ALA A 199 -5.32 -16.85 -2.70
CA ALA A 199 -5.03 -18.19 -3.22
C ALA A 199 -6.13 -18.76 -4.14
N ARG A 200 -7.38 -18.30 -4.01
CA ARG A 200 -8.47 -18.64 -4.93
C ARG A 200 -8.44 -17.84 -6.23
N SER A 201 -7.85 -16.65 -6.21
CA SER A 201 -7.86 -15.70 -7.33
C SER A 201 -6.56 -15.71 -8.15
N ILE A 202 -5.48 -16.24 -7.59
CA ILE A 202 -4.14 -16.22 -8.16
C ILE A 202 -3.53 -17.62 -8.07
N ARG A 203 -2.89 -18.08 -9.15
CA ARG A 203 -2.25 -19.39 -9.20
C ARG A 203 -0.91 -19.39 -9.96
N PRO A 204 0.20 -19.83 -9.31
CA PRO A 204 0.34 -20.04 -7.87
C PRO A 204 0.28 -18.74 -7.07
N ALA A 205 -0.19 -18.78 -5.83
CA ALA A 205 -0.12 -17.66 -4.87
C ALA A 205 0.85 -18.01 -3.73
N HIS A 206 1.29 -17.01 -2.95
CA HIS A 206 2.19 -17.19 -1.80
C HIS A 206 3.47 -17.95 -2.17
N THR A 207 4.03 -17.70 -3.36
CA THR A 207 5.28 -18.33 -3.77
C THR A 207 6.46 -17.79 -2.96
N PRO A 208 7.63 -18.46 -2.93
CA PRO A 208 8.81 -17.94 -2.22
C PRO A 208 9.31 -16.58 -2.69
N VAL A 209 8.92 -16.17 -3.90
CA VAL A 209 9.25 -14.86 -4.50
C VAL A 209 8.15 -13.82 -4.28
N ASP A 210 7.02 -14.20 -3.66
CA ASP A 210 5.91 -13.31 -3.36
C ASP A 210 6.05 -12.69 -1.96
N GLY A 211 5.99 -11.36 -1.89
CA GLY A 211 5.92 -10.59 -0.65
C GLY A 211 4.48 -10.37 -0.14
N ASP A 212 3.57 -11.31 -0.37
CA ASP A 212 2.13 -11.13 -0.16
C ASP A 212 1.78 -10.64 1.26
N ALA A 213 1.02 -9.55 1.36
CA ALA A 213 0.66 -8.92 2.63
C ALA A 213 -0.77 -8.37 2.64
N VAL A 214 -1.54 -8.72 3.69
CA VAL A 214 -2.88 -8.19 3.91
C VAL A 214 -2.96 -7.43 5.23
N PHE A 215 -3.34 -6.16 5.17
CA PHE A 215 -3.72 -5.35 6.34
C PHE A 215 -5.22 -5.42 6.56
N VAL A 216 -5.65 -5.50 7.82
CA VAL A 216 -7.06 -5.45 8.19
C VAL A 216 -7.36 -4.28 9.10
N LEU A 217 -8.32 -3.45 8.68
CA LEU A 217 -8.80 -2.29 9.40
C LEU A 217 -10.25 -2.50 9.83
N ALA A 218 -10.55 -2.19 11.08
CA ALA A 218 -11.89 -2.24 11.63
C ALA A 218 -12.22 -0.88 12.25
N THR A 219 -13.26 -0.20 11.75
CA THR A 219 -13.63 1.14 12.26
C THR A 219 -14.41 1.04 13.58
N GLY A 220 -15.07 -0.09 13.82
CA GLY A 220 -15.87 -0.34 15.01
C GLY A 220 -17.16 0.46 15.11
N ALA A 221 -17.70 0.89 13.97
CA ALA A 221 -18.97 1.61 13.91
C ALA A 221 -20.19 0.69 14.14
N VAL A 222 -20.08 -0.60 13.82
CA VAL A 222 -21.16 -1.59 13.96
C VAL A 222 -20.79 -2.60 15.04
N GLU A 223 -21.57 -2.66 16.12
CA GLU A 223 -21.45 -3.74 17.10
C GLU A 223 -21.94 -5.05 16.48
N VAL A 224 -21.10 -6.09 16.56
CA VAL A 224 -21.47 -7.43 16.10
C VAL A 224 -22.04 -8.18 17.29
N GLU A 225 -23.34 -8.47 17.25
CA GLU A 225 -23.96 -9.32 18.26
C GLU A 225 -23.29 -10.69 18.28
N PRO A 226 -22.99 -11.26 19.46
CA PRO A 226 -22.52 -12.62 19.54
C PRO A 226 -23.59 -13.55 18.93
N PRO A 227 -23.17 -14.62 18.23
CA PRO A 227 -24.12 -15.55 17.67
C PRO A 227 -25.00 -16.13 18.79
N SER A 228 -26.23 -16.54 18.44
CA SER A 228 -27.29 -16.91 19.40
C SER A 228 -26.80 -17.83 20.54
N PRO A 229 -27.46 -17.86 21.71
CA PRO A 229 -27.01 -18.63 22.88
C PRO A 229 -26.83 -20.15 22.62
N SER A 230 -27.42 -20.68 21.55
CA SER A 230 -27.27 -22.07 21.11
C SER A 230 -26.06 -22.33 20.22
N SER A 231 -25.33 -21.28 19.82
CA SER A 231 -24.10 -21.36 19.04
C SER A 231 -22.88 -21.52 19.94
N LYS A 232 -21.80 -22.13 19.39
CA LYS A 232 -20.54 -22.20 20.13
C LYS A 232 -20.05 -20.79 20.47
N PRO A 233 -19.62 -20.53 21.71
CA PRO A 233 -19.17 -19.21 22.12
C PRO A 233 -17.95 -18.79 21.28
N VAL A 234 -17.95 -17.54 20.82
CA VAL A 234 -16.80 -16.94 20.15
C VAL A 234 -15.63 -16.89 21.13
N PRO A 235 -14.40 -17.27 20.73
CA PRO A 235 -13.24 -17.17 21.61
C PRO A 235 -13.10 -15.77 22.21
N ALA A 236 -12.87 -15.68 23.52
CA ALA A 236 -12.81 -14.40 24.25
C ALA A 236 -11.78 -13.40 23.70
N ALA A 237 -10.74 -13.89 23.01
CA ALA A 237 -9.76 -13.06 22.32
C ALA A 237 -10.37 -12.21 21.18
N PHE A 238 -11.49 -12.62 20.61
CA PHE A 238 -12.15 -11.94 19.49
C PHE A 238 -13.21 -10.94 19.93
N SER A 239 -13.65 -10.99 21.20
CA SER A 239 -14.58 -10.00 21.73
C SER A 239 -13.92 -8.61 21.71
N PRO A 240 -14.57 -7.58 21.15
CA PRO A 240 -14.15 -6.21 21.37
C PRO A 240 -14.16 -5.96 22.89
N ARG A 241 -13.02 -5.54 23.47
CA ARG A 241 -12.96 -5.28 24.91
C ARG A 241 -13.91 -4.13 25.23
N ARG A 242 -14.96 -4.41 26.02
CA ARG A 242 -15.89 -3.41 26.54
C ARG A 242 -15.11 -2.31 27.27
N GLY A 243 -15.34 -1.06 26.90
CA GLY A 243 -14.71 0.10 27.55
C GLY A 243 -14.38 1.27 26.63
N TRP A 244 -14.64 1.17 25.32
CA TRP A 244 -14.47 2.29 24.40
C TRP A 244 -15.71 2.46 23.53
N SER A 245 -16.32 3.64 23.62
CA SER A 245 -17.33 4.09 22.66
C SER A 245 -16.64 5.03 21.67
N PRO A 246 -17.07 5.08 20.38
CA PRO A 246 -16.56 6.04 19.41
C PRO A 246 -16.62 7.50 19.89
N ARG A 247 -17.49 7.81 20.88
CA ARG A 247 -17.64 9.16 21.45
C ARG A 247 -16.46 9.63 22.30
N SER A 248 -15.54 8.75 22.71
CA SER A 248 -14.37 9.16 23.50
C SER A 248 -13.13 9.43 22.66
N ALA A 249 -13.20 9.25 21.34
CA ALA A 249 -12.28 9.92 20.42
C ALA A 249 -12.82 11.34 20.22
N SER A 250 -12.03 12.34 20.58
CA SER A 250 -12.40 13.76 20.46
C SER A 250 -12.52 14.26 19.01
N ARG A 251 -12.40 13.38 18.01
CA ARG A 251 -12.34 13.75 16.60
C ARG A 251 -13.26 12.82 15.79
N PRO A 252 -14.09 13.37 14.89
CA PRO A 252 -14.94 12.55 14.05
C PRO A 252 -14.08 11.60 13.21
N PRO A 253 -14.46 10.32 13.06
CA PRO A 253 -13.83 9.45 12.08
C PRO A 253 -13.94 10.10 10.70
N ILE A 254 -12.95 9.88 9.82
CA ILE A 254 -13.13 10.17 8.40
C ILE A 254 -14.42 9.48 7.98
N ALA A 255 -15.40 10.27 7.53
CA ALA A 255 -16.74 9.77 7.24
C ALA A 255 -16.65 8.68 6.18
N TRP A 256 -16.86 7.43 6.59
CA TRP A 256 -17.07 6.30 5.70
C TRP A 256 -18.42 6.54 5.04
N ARG A 257 -18.43 6.98 3.79
CA ARG A 257 -19.68 7.16 3.04
C ARG A 257 -19.91 5.91 2.22
N GLU A 258 -21.06 5.29 2.42
CA GLU A 258 -21.63 4.12 1.73
C GLU A 258 -21.87 4.33 0.22
N ARG A 259 -21.01 5.09 -0.48
CA ARG A 259 -21.06 5.08 -1.93
C ARG A 259 -20.57 3.72 -2.38
N CYS A 260 -21.56 2.87 -2.62
CA CYS A 260 -21.50 1.54 -3.19
C CYS A 260 -20.21 1.34 -4.00
N TRP A 261 -19.37 0.42 -3.54
CA TRP A 261 -18.25 -0.11 -4.33
C TRP A 261 -18.75 -1.01 -5.47
N ALA A 262 -20.07 -1.20 -5.57
CA ALA A 262 -20.73 -1.78 -6.73
C ALA A 262 -20.81 -0.73 -7.84
N GLY A 263 -19.96 -0.86 -8.87
CA GLY A 263 -20.12 -0.10 -10.12
C GLY A 263 -18.85 0.35 -10.84
N CYS A 264 -17.65 0.05 -10.36
CA CYS A 264 -16.42 0.49 -11.02
C CYS A 264 -15.96 -0.46 -12.14
N TRP A 265 -16.81 -0.71 -13.14
CA TRP A 265 -16.37 -1.21 -14.44
C TRP A 265 -16.87 -0.25 -15.53
N PRO A 266 -15.97 0.38 -16.31
CA PRO A 266 -16.42 1.18 -17.44
C PRO A 266 -17.10 0.25 -18.48
N PRO A 267 -18.21 0.66 -19.10
CA PRO A 267 -18.74 -0.07 -20.25
C PRO A 267 -17.67 -0.12 -21.34
N ASN A 268 -17.54 -1.29 -21.96
CA ASN A 268 -16.59 -1.63 -23.03
C ASN A 268 -16.46 -0.49 -24.05
N ARG A 269 -15.37 0.28 -24.00
CA ARG A 269 -15.06 1.29 -25.03
C ARG A 269 -14.21 0.65 -26.10
N SER A 270 -14.71 0.71 -27.33
CA SER A 270 -14.05 0.23 -28.55
C SER A 270 -12.61 0.76 -28.68
N PRO A 271 -11.67 -0.04 -29.22
CA PRO A 271 -10.26 0.34 -29.31
C PRO A 271 -10.09 1.43 -30.37
N GLY A 272 -9.84 2.68 -29.95
CA GLY A 272 -9.70 3.78 -30.91
C GLY A 272 -9.11 5.11 -30.43
N SER A 273 -8.91 5.37 -29.13
CA SER A 273 -8.35 6.64 -28.67
C SER A 273 -7.00 6.46 -27.99
N ARG A 274 -5.92 6.82 -28.69
CA ARG A 274 -4.59 7.00 -28.11
C ARG A 274 -4.61 8.19 -27.14
N ALA A 275 -4.44 7.92 -25.85
CA ALA A 275 -4.03 8.93 -24.90
C ALA A 275 -2.50 8.98 -24.90
N THR A 276 -1.94 10.07 -25.43
CA THR A 276 -0.51 10.38 -25.32
C THR A 276 -0.22 10.82 -23.88
N ALA A 277 0.49 9.99 -23.13
CA ALA A 277 1.11 10.40 -21.87
C ALA A 277 2.39 11.18 -22.19
N THR A 278 2.38 12.48 -21.90
CA THR A 278 3.55 13.35 -22.03
C THR A 278 4.43 13.15 -20.80
N CYS A 279 5.58 12.49 -20.95
CA CYS A 279 6.61 12.44 -19.90
C CYS A 279 7.34 13.79 -19.81
N CYS A 280 7.55 14.29 -18.59
CA CYS A 280 8.49 15.37 -18.33
C CYS A 280 9.94 14.90 -18.60
N PRO A 281 10.84 15.79 -19.09
CA PRO A 281 12.16 15.39 -19.55
C PRO A 281 13.11 15.06 -18.40
N ALA A 282 13.87 13.97 -18.56
CA ALA A 282 14.97 13.59 -17.69
C ALA A 282 16.16 14.54 -17.88
N HIS A 283 16.72 15.04 -16.77
CA HIS A 283 18.03 15.67 -16.76
C HIS A 283 19.11 14.58 -16.79
N SER A 284 20.02 14.71 -17.77
CA SER A 284 21.23 13.91 -17.96
C SER A 284 22.20 14.08 -16.80
N ALA A 285 22.71 12.97 -16.26
CA ALA A 285 23.96 12.94 -15.51
C ALA A 285 24.75 11.69 -15.93
N ASP A 286 26.04 11.93 -16.16
CA ASP A 286 26.99 11.10 -16.89
C ASP A 286 27.35 9.75 -16.24
N GLU A 287 27.83 8.86 -17.11
CA GLU A 287 28.56 7.63 -16.83
C GLU A 287 29.80 7.89 -15.95
N GLU A 288 30.09 6.98 -15.00
CA GLU A 288 31.40 6.29 -14.86
C GLU A 288 31.53 5.52 -13.52
N SER A 289 31.90 4.22 -13.63
CA SER A 289 32.49 3.34 -12.58
C SER A 289 31.58 2.83 -11.45
N ALA A 290 31.65 1.57 -10.97
CA ALA A 290 32.69 0.55 -11.07
C ALA A 290 32.11 -0.87 -10.93
N ARG A 291 32.72 -1.79 -11.67
CA ARG A 291 32.65 -3.25 -11.47
C ARG A 291 33.36 -3.63 -10.17
N ARG A 292 32.80 -4.57 -9.41
CA ARG A 292 33.54 -5.66 -8.73
C ARG A 292 32.57 -6.74 -8.28
N ALA A 293 32.73 -7.91 -8.91
CA ALA A 293 32.12 -9.16 -8.49
C ALA A 293 32.81 -9.70 -7.24
N GLY A 294 32.02 -10.33 -6.37
CA GLY A 294 32.48 -11.14 -5.24
C GLY A 294 31.41 -12.18 -4.93
N SER A 295 31.68 -13.42 -5.37
CA SER A 295 30.96 -14.64 -4.99
C SER A 295 31.07 -14.87 -3.48
N LEU A 296 30.02 -15.40 -2.86
CA LEU A 296 30.07 -16.22 -1.66
C LEU A 296 28.77 -17.04 -1.57
N ASP A 297 28.94 -18.36 -1.59
CA ASP A 297 27.92 -19.39 -1.52
C ASP A 297 27.36 -19.56 -0.09
N ASP A 298 26.13 -20.08 -0.07
CA ASP A 298 25.49 -20.97 0.90
C ASP A 298 25.73 -20.78 2.41
N ALA A 299 24.66 -20.35 3.10
CA ALA A 299 24.28 -20.92 4.39
C ALA A 299 22.76 -20.76 4.58
N GLY A 300 22.01 -21.80 4.23
CA GLY A 300 20.62 -21.95 4.66
C GLY A 300 20.56 -22.33 6.14
N ASN A 301 19.75 -21.61 6.92
CA ASN A 301 18.85 -22.27 7.86
C ASN A 301 17.73 -21.34 8.34
N ALA A 302 16.52 -21.88 8.32
CA ALA A 302 15.32 -21.34 8.94
C ALA A 302 15.44 -21.38 10.46
N LEU A 303 15.04 -20.31 11.16
CA LEU A 303 14.63 -20.37 12.57
C LEU A 303 13.53 -19.34 12.85
N GLU A 304 12.38 -19.86 13.30
CA GLU A 304 11.28 -19.15 13.92
C GLU A 304 11.73 -18.44 15.21
N GLY A 305 11.23 -17.22 15.42
CA GLY A 305 10.87 -16.60 16.70
C GLY A 305 11.85 -16.59 17.88
N GLN A 306 12.27 -15.40 18.30
CA GLN A 306 12.08 -14.82 19.66
C GLN A 306 13.05 -13.65 19.89
N LEU A 307 12.50 -12.48 20.27
CA LEU A 307 13.27 -11.36 20.81
C LEU A 307 13.86 -11.73 22.17
N TRP A 308 15.18 -11.61 22.34
CA TRP A 308 15.82 -11.31 23.62
C TRP A 308 17.03 -10.39 23.44
N VAL A 309 16.96 -9.23 24.10
CA VAL A 309 18.03 -8.24 24.22
C VAL A 309 18.99 -8.68 25.33
N ARG A 310 20.29 -8.79 25.05
CA ARG A 310 21.34 -8.93 26.08
C ARG A 310 21.71 -7.56 26.67
N PRO A 311 21.94 -7.45 27.99
CA PRO A 311 22.34 -6.21 28.63
C PRO A 311 23.86 -6.02 28.54
N LEU A 312 24.31 -4.79 28.24
CA LEU A 312 25.67 -4.36 28.51
C LEU A 312 25.67 -3.41 29.73
N ARG A 313 26.22 -3.90 30.85
CA ARG A 313 26.87 -3.07 31.89
C ARG A 313 28.22 -2.63 31.29
N GLY A 314 28.84 -1.48 31.51
CA GLY A 314 28.62 -0.31 32.35
C GLY A 314 30.00 0.36 32.51
N HIS A 315 30.14 1.66 32.28
CA HIS A 315 31.30 2.46 32.72
C HIS A 315 30.90 3.95 32.85
N PRO A 316 31.59 4.75 33.70
CA PRO A 316 30.99 5.81 34.53
C PRO A 316 31.07 7.23 33.91
N PRO A 317 30.40 8.24 34.51
CA PRO A 317 30.15 9.52 33.85
C PRO A 317 31.28 10.55 34.11
N PRO A 318 31.52 11.51 33.22
CA PRO A 318 32.29 12.69 33.56
C PRO A 318 31.41 13.79 34.18
N ARG A 319 32.03 14.49 35.14
CA ARG A 319 31.47 15.46 36.08
C ARG A 319 31.13 16.82 35.44
N ARG A 320 30.12 17.46 36.03
CA ARG A 320 29.72 18.87 35.82
C ARG A 320 30.89 19.84 36.12
N ARG A 321 31.02 20.89 35.31
CA ARG A 321 31.53 22.20 35.72
C ARG A 321 30.58 23.32 35.29
N SER A 322 30.36 24.23 36.22
CA SER A 322 29.49 25.41 36.23
C SER A 322 30.21 26.66 35.72
N GLY A 323 29.52 27.54 34.98
CA GLY A 323 29.92 28.93 34.74
C GLY A 323 29.16 29.61 33.59
N PRO A 324 28.88 30.93 33.61
CA PRO A 324 27.58 31.46 33.17
C PRO A 324 27.53 32.29 31.87
N ARG A 325 26.32 32.30 31.28
CA ARG A 325 25.58 33.32 30.48
C ARG A 325 26.36 34.39 29.68
N ARG A 326 26.02 34.53 28.39
CA ARG A 326 25.75 35.83 27.72
C ARG A 326 24.88 35.64 26.46
N TRP A 327 24.01 36.64 26.25
CA TRP A 327 22.99 36.81 25.21
C TRP A 327 23.61 37.25 23.87
N TRP A 328 22.88 37.11 22.74
CA TRP A 328 22.42 38.23 21.88
C TRP A 328 21.63 37.76 20.64
N ALA A 329 20.69 38.61 20.21
CA ALA A 329 19.67 38.47 19.16
C ALA A 329 20.22 38.73 17.73
N PRO A 330 19.44 38.47 16.65
CA PRO A 330 19.90 38.61 15.26
C PRO A 330 19.59 40.00 14.69
N PRO A 331 20.29 40.47 13.63
CA PRO A 331 19.84 41.62 12.87
C PRO A 331 19.24 41.23 11.50
N ARG A 332 18.15 41.93 11.16
CA ARG A 332 17.62 42.16 9.81
C ARG A 332 18.34 43.36 9.17
N SER A 333 18.31 43.41 7.82
CA SER A 333 18.01 44.56 6.93
C SER A 333 19.04 44.85 5.80
N SER A 334 18.60 44.58 4.56
CA SER A 334 18.65 45.30 3.24
C SER A 334 19.21 46.75 3.14
N PRO A 335 19.23 47.43 1.95
CA PRO A 335 19.39 47.04 0.52
C PRO A 335 20.39 47.95 -0.27
N SER A 336 20.70 47.65 -1.53
CA SER A 336 21.02 48.68 -2.55
C SER A 336 20.94 48.15 -3.99
N SER A 337 20.54 49.07 -4.88
CA SER A 337 20.14 48.96 -6.28
C SER A 337 21.27 49.27 -7.28
N CYS A 338 21.14 48.77 -8.52
CA CYS A 338 21.26 49.50 -9.80
C CYS A 338 22.00 48.74 -10.92
N CYS A 339 21.52 49.05 -12.14
CA CYS A 339 22.13 48.93 -13.47
C CYS A 339 21.76 47.73 -14.35
N SER A 340 20.89 48.09 -15.30
CA SER A 340 20.60 47.55 -16.62
C SER A 340 21.81 47.12 -17.47
N THR A 341 21.63 46.07 -18.27
CA THR A 341 21.92 46.08 -19.72
C THR A 341 21.18 44.96 -20.45
N SER A 342 20.61 45.34 -21.57
CA SER A 342 20.01 44.53 -22.62
C SER A 342 21.05 43.79 -23.46
N SER A 343 20.75 42.56 -23.87
CA SER A 343 21.11 42.07 -25.21
C SER A 343 20.35 40.80 -25.58
N SER A 344 19.58 40.92 -26.66
CA SER A 344 19.05 39.88 -27.54
C SER A 344 20.14 38.97 -28.14
N TRP A 345 19.75 37.75 -28.57
CA TRP A 345 20.01 37.08 -29.88
C TRP A 345 19.52 35.61 -29.74
N SER A 346 18.44 35.19 -30.42
CA SER A 346 18.38 34.60 -31.78
C SER A 346 18.88 33.15 -31.91
N THR A 347 17.92 32.24 -32.10
CA THR A 347 17.89 31.07 -33.01
C THR A 347 19.18 30.28 -33.30
N ARG A 348 19.18 29.01 -32.91
CA ARG A 348 19.19 27.82 -33.79
C ARG A 348 18.62 26.62 -33.05
#